data_AF-A0A5M4DAU8-F1
#
_entry.id   AF-A0A5M4DAU8-F1
#
_cell.length_a   1.000
_cell.length_b   1.000
_cell.length_c   1.000
_cell.angle_alpha   90.00
_cell.angle_beta   90.00
_cell.angle_gamma   90.00
#
_symmetry.space_group_name_H-M   'P 1'
#
loop_
_entity.id
_entity.type
_entity.pdbx_description
1 polymer ?
#
loop_
_entity_poly.entity_id
_entity_poly.type
_entity_poly.pdbx_seq_one_letter_code
_entity_poly.pdbx_strand_id
1 'polypeptide(L)'
;MADVSQFNKIRIGIASPTDIRSWAFRHGVHHEVKKPETINYRTFKPERDGLFCEKIFGPVKDYECSCGRYKKIKYAGIICERCGVEVTKSRVRRERMGIIELAAP
;
A
#
# COMPACT_ATOMS: atom_id res chain seq x y z
N MET A 1 5.01 6.70 -15.84
CA MET A 1 3.87 7.57 -15.49
C MET A 1 3.29 8.04 -16.79
N ALA A 2 2.00 7.79 -17.03
CA ALA A 2 1.31 8.36 -18.18
C ALA A 2 1.48 9.89 -18.16
N ASP A 3 1.66 10.49 -19.32
CA ASP A 3 1.85 11.93 -19.45
C ASP A 3 0.57 12.65 -18.98
N VAL A 4 0.66 13.33 -17.84
CA VAL A 4 -0.50 14.01 -17.20
C VAL A 4 -0.94 15.22 -18.04
N SER A 5 -0.18 15.60 -19.07
CA SER A 5 -0.45 16.78 -19.89
C SER A 5 -1.45 16.56 -21.03
N GLN A 6 -1.75 15.32 -21.42
CA GLN A 6 -2.67 15.01 -22.52
C GLN A 6 -4.00 14.44 -22.02
N PHE A 7 -4.93 15.31 -21.63
CA PHE A 7 -6.33 14.94 -21.41
C PHE A 7 -7.27 16.04 -21.93
N ASN A 8 -8.41 15.65 -22.49
CA ASN A 8 -9.39 16.61 -23.02
C ASN A 8 -10.37 17.13 -21.96
N LYS A 9 -10.67 16.31 -20.94
CA LYS A 9 -11.65 16.62 -19.87
C LYS A 9 -11.29 15.87 -18.58
N ILE A 10 -11.62 16.47 -17.43
CA ILE A 10 -11.57 15.84 -16.11
C ILE A 10 -13.00 15.71 -15.59
N ARG A 11 -13.35 14.55 -15.02
CA ARG A 11 -14.65 14.31 -14.39
C ARG A 11 -14.48 14.16 -12.89
N ILE A 12 -15.39 14.78 -12.14
CA ILE A 12 -15.54 14.59 -10.69
C ILE A 12 -16.94 14.05 -10.41
N GLY A 13 -17.08 13.26 -9.34
CA GLY A 13 -18.35 12.66 -8.93
C GLY A 13 -18.24 12.13 -7.51
N ILE A 14 -19.38 11.76 -6.93
CA ILE A 14 -19.45 11.10 -5.63
C ILE A 14 -18.90 9.68 -5.79
N ALA A 15 -17.97 9.29 -4.92
CA ALA A 15 -17.44 7.94 -4.89
C ALA A 15 -18.40 7.02 -4.13
N SER A 16 -18.75 5.90 -4.73
CA SER A 16 -19.55 4.86 -4.05
C SER A 16 -18.67 4.06 -3.08
N PRO A 17 -19.24 3.38 -2.06
CA PRO A 17 -18.48 2.49 -1.19
C PRO A 17 -17.73 1.39 -1.96
N THR A 18 -18.29 0.91 -3.07
CA THR A 18 -17.64 -0.05 -3.97
C THR A 18 -16.42 0.56 -4.67
N ASP A 19 -16.47 1.82 -5.08
CA ASP A 19 -15.32 2.51 -5.68
C ASP A 19 -14.19 2.66 -4.66
N ILE A 20 -14.51 3.08 -3.44
CA ILE A 20 -13.53 3.24 -2.35
C ILE A 20 -12.82 1.90 -2.06
N ARG A 21 -13.58 0.80 -2.00
CA ARG A 21 -13.00 -0.55 -1.82
C ARG A 21 -12.13 -0.98 -2.99
N SER A 22 -12.48 -0.58 -4.22
CA SER A 22 -11.71 -0.90 -5.43
C SER A 22 -10.32 -0.24 -5.42
N TRP A 23 -10.19 0.97 -4.88
CA TRP A 23 -8.92 1.70 -4.82
C TRP A 23 -7.86 1.04 -3.93
N ALA A 24 -8.31 0.31 -2.91
CA ALA A 24 -7.47 -0.45 -1.99
C ALA A 24 -7.41 -1.95 -2.29
N PHE A 25 -8.02 -2.41 -3.38
CA PHE A 25 -7.98 -3.80 -3.82
C PHE A 25 -6.76 -4.05 -4.71
N ARG A 26 -5.82 -4.87 -4.24
CA ARG A 26 -4.66 -5.31 -5.02
C ARG A 26 -4.30 -6.74 -4.65
N HIS A 27 -3.74 -7.48 -5.61
CA HIS A 27 -3.27 -8.86 -5.40
C HIS A 27 -4.31 -9.80 -4.77
N GLY A 28 -5.60 -9.58 -5.08
CA GLY A 28 -6.71 -10.37 -4.54
C GLY A 28 -7.06 -10.11 -3.08
N VAL A 29 -6.52 -9.05 -2.46
CA VAL A 29 -6.72 -8.72 -1.04
C VAL A 29 -7.13 -7.26 -0.86
N HIS A 30 -8.05 -7.00 0.08
CA HIS A 30 -8.38 -5.65 0.52
C HIS A 30 -7.33 -5.14 1.51
N HIS A 31 -6.73 -3.99 1.20
CA HIS A 31 -5.74 -3.36 2.06
C HIS A 31 -6.41 -2.43 3.09
N GLU A 32 -6.86 -3.06 4.17
CA GLU A 32 -7.51 -2.39 5.30
C GLU A 32 -6.52 -2.03 6.40
N VAL A 33 -6.65 -0.83 6.97
CA VAL A 33 -5.95 -0.40 8.19
C VAL A 33 -6.82 -0.74 9.40
N LYS A 34 -6.33 -1.62 10.26
CA LYS A 34 -7.06 -2.10 11.45
C LYS A 34 -6.57 -1.49 12.75
N LYS A 35 -5.37 -0.92 12.71
CA LYS A 35 -4.58 -0.55 13.87
C LYS A 35 -4.24 0.95 13.83
N PRO A 36 -4.42 1.69 14.93
CA PRO A 36 -4.08 3.11 14.99
C PRO A 36 -2.56 3.36 15.05
N GLU A 37 -1.76 2.33 15.32
CA GLU A 37 -0.32 2.46 15.48
C GLU A 37 0.37 2.91 14.18
N THR A 38 1.42 3.70 14.33
CA THR A 38 2.14 4.32 13.20
C THR A 38 3.47 3.61 12.95
N ILE A 39 4.50 4.02 13.68
CA ILE A 39 5.85 3.48 13.62
C ILE A 39 6.31 3.11 15.02
N ASN A 40 7.11 2.06 15.12
CA ASN A 40 7.73 1.67 16.35
C ASN A 40 8.83 2.67 16.74
N TYR A 41 8.76 3.24 17.94
CA TYR A 41 9.72 4.27 18.38
C TYR A 41 11.17 3.76 18.55
N ARG A 42 11.38 2.46 18.77
CA ARG A 42 12.73 1.90 18.93
C ARG A 42 13.33 1.46 17.60
N THR A 43 12.52 0.79 16.78
CA THR A 43 13.02 0.17 15.53
C THR A 43 12.84 1.06 14.31
N PHE A 44 12.07 2.14 14.42
CA PHE A 44 11.62 3.01 13.32
C PHE A 44 10.92 2.25 12.18
N LYS A 45 10.48 1.02 12.44
CA LYS A 45 9.74 0.21 11.49
C LYS A 45 8.24 0.52 11.58
N PRO A 46 7.53 0.60 10.45
CA PRO A 46 6.08 0.69 10.46
C PRO A 46 5.44 -0.51 11.15
N GLU A 47 4.41 -0.26 11.94
CA GLU A 47 3.65 -1.32 12.59
C GLU A 47 2.78 -2.08 11.57
N ARG A 48 2.60 -3.38 11.81
CA ARG A 48 1.80 -4.24 10.92
C ARG A 48 0.31 -3.89 11.05
N ASP A 49 -0.36 -3.76 9.91
CA ASP A 49 -1.77 -3.35 9.78
C ASP A 49 -2.08 -1.93 10.31
N GLY A 50 -1.04 -1.15 10.62
CA GLY A 50 -1.11 0.25 11.05
C GLY A 50 -1.10 1.25 9.88
N LEU A 51 -1.12 2.54 10.23
CA LEU A 51 -1.24 3.66 9.27
C LEU A 51 -0.09 3.75 8.25
N PHE A 52 1.08 3.18 8.55
CA PHE A 52 2.23 3.18 7.65
C PHE A 52 2.63 1.79 7.14
N CYS A 53 1.77 0.78 7.35
CA CYS A 53 2.08 -0.62 7.11
C CYS A 53 2.64 -0.88 5.69
N GLU A 54 3.79 -1.54 5.62
CA GLU A 54 4.46 -1.86 4.35
C GLU A 54 3.69 -2.85 3.49
N LYS A 55 2.85 -3.70 4.10
CA LYS A 55 1.99 -4.65 3.37
C LYS A 55 0.90 -3.92 2.58
N ILE A 56 0.40 -2.81 3.11
CA ILE A 56 -0.68 -2.01 2.50
C ILE A 56 -0.08 -1.05 1.49
N PHE A 57 0.80 -0.17 1.94
CA PHE A 57 1.28 0.96 1.15
C PHE A 57 2.49 0.62 0.28
N GLY A 58 3.18 -0.50 0.53
CA GLY A 58 4.41 -0.89 -0.14
C GLY A 58 5.66 -0.67 0.72
N PRO A 59 6.83 -1.12 0.25
CA PRO A 59 8.05 -1.16 1.05
C PRO A 59 8.62 0.23 1.33
N VAL A 60 9.24 0.43 2.50
CA VAL A 60 9.94 1.69 2.84
C VAL A 60 11.19 1.87 1.99
N LYS A 61 11.90 0.78 1.72
CA LYS A 61 13.14 0.76 0.92
C LYS A 61 12.89 0.10 -0.42
N ASP A 62 13.57 0.60 -1.45
CA ASP A 62 13.44 0.04 -2.79
C ASP A 62 13.86 -1.42 -2.83
N TYR A 63 12.96 -2.27 -3.34
CA TYR A 63 13.19 -3.70 -3.54
C TYR A 63 13.63 -4.46 -2.26
N GLU A 64 13.12 -4.05 -1.09
CA GLU A 64 13.36 -4.74 0.18
C GLU A 64 12.03 -4.98 0.90
N CYS A 65 11.79 -6.22 1.33
CA CYS A 65 10.61 -6.55 2.15
C CYS A 65 10.90 -6.29 3.64
N SER A 66 9.84 -6.10 4.43
CA SER A 66 9.95 -5.72 5.87
C SER A 66 10.76 -6.69 6.73
N CYS A 67 10.64 -7.99 6.47
CA CYS A 67 11.35 -9.03 7.22
C CYS A 67 12.80 -9.25 6.75
N GLY A 68 13.21 -8.61 5.65
CA GLY A 68 14.56 -8.71 5.09
C GLY A 68 14.89 -10.01 4.35
N ARG A 69 13.92 -10.94 4.17
CA ARG A 69 14.11 -12.19 3.41
C ARG A 69 14.42 -11.92 1.93
N TYR A 70 13.70 -10.98 1.32
CA TYR A 70 13.88 -10.59 -0.07
C TYR A 70 14.47 -9.18 -0.12
N LYS A 71 15.64 -9.07 -0.77
CA LYS A 71 16.38 -7.83 -0.97
C LYS A 71 16.95 -7.79 -2.38
N LYS A 72 17.07 -6.58 -2.93
CA LYS A 72 17.60 -6.27 -4.27
C LYS A 72 16.58 -6.52 -5.39
N ILE A 73 16.86 -5.90 -6.54
CA ILE A 73 15.99 -5.87 -7.71
C ILE A 73 15.65 -7.25 -8.30
N LYS A 74 16.45 -8.28 -8.03
CA LYS A 74 16.22 -9.64 -8.53
C LYS A 74 14.93 -10.30 -8.03
N TYR A 75 14.37 -9.83 -6.91
CA TYR A 75 13.10 -10.30 -6.38
C TYR A 75 11.94 -9.34 -6.68
N ALA A 76 12.12 -8.38 -7.60
CA ALA A 76 11.09 -7.44 -7.98
C ALA A 76 9.78 -8.15 -8.38
N GLY A 77 8.66 -7.67 -7.87
CA GLY A 77 7.33 -8.23 -8.13
C GLY A 77 6.92 -9.41 -7.24
N ILE A 78 7.83 -9.95 -6.42
CA ILE A 78 7.50 -11.05 -5.49
C ILE A 78 6.82 -10.49 -4.24
N ILE A 79 5.73 -11.14 -3.82
CA ILE A 79 5.09 -10.89 -2.53
C ILE A 79 5.74 -11.82 -1.49
N CYS A 80 6.27 -11.24 -0.42
CA CYS A 80 6.93 -12.05 0.60
C CYS A 80 5.93 -12.90 1.38
N GLU A 81 6.08 -14.23 1.36
CA GLU A 81 5.23 -15.17 2.11
C GLU A 81 5.17 -14.89 3.62
N ARG A 82 6.27 -14.34 4.19
CA ARG A 82 6.38 -14.11 5.64
C ARG A 82 5.76 -12.79 6.09
N CYS A 83 5.97 -11.70 5.35
CA CYS A 83 5.52 -10.37 5.74
C CYS A 83 4.39 -9.80 4.87
N GLY A 84 4.07 -10.43 3.74
CA GLY A 84 3.06 -9.98 2.78
C GLY A 84 3.46 -8.72 2.00
N VAL A 85 4.67 -8.20 2.18
CA VAL A 85 5.15 -7.01 1.46
C VAL A 85 5.61 -7.40 0.07
N GLU A 86 5.08 -6.69 -0.92
CA GLU A 86 5.51 -6.77 -2.30
C GLU A 86 6.85 -6.05 -2.49
N VAL A 87 7.80 -6.74 -3.12
CA VAL A 87 9.13 -6.20 -3.42
C VAL A 87 9.04 -5.32 -4.65
N THR A 88 8.91 -4.02 -4.44
CA THR A 88 8.79 -3.01 -5.50
C THR A 88 9.51 -1.72 -5.11
N LYS A 89 9.40 -0.67 -5.94
CA LYS A 89 9.95 0.66 -5.62
C LYS A 89 9.14 1.29 -4.49
N SER A 90 9.81 1.93 -3.53
CA SER A 90 9.20 2.69 -2.44
C SER A 90 8.25 3.80 -2.93
N ARG A 91 8.47 4.29 -4.16
CA ARG A 91 7.61 5.29 -4.83
C ARG A 91 6.13 4.90 -4.86
N VAL A 92 5.80 3.61 -4.91
CA VAL A 92 4.39 3.16 -4.93
C VAL A 92 3.60 3.63 -3.70
N ARG A 93 4.28 3.93 -2.58
CA ARG A 93 3.66 4.49 -1.35
C ARG A 93 2.98 5.84 -1.57
N ARG A 94 3.27 6.53 -2.68
CA ARG A 94 2.65 7.81 -3.06
C ARG A 94 1.37 7.65 -3.88
N GLU A 95 1.10 6.45 -4.39
CA GLU A 95 0.00 6.17 -5.32
C GLU A 95 -0.97 5.13 -4.74
N ARG A 96 -0.50 4.27 -3.84
CA ARG A 96 -1.30 3.22 -3.20
C ARG A 96 -2.18 3.78 -2.09
N MET A 97 -3.47 3.57 -2.22
CA MET A 97 -4.46 3.84 -1.17
C MET A 97 -4.70 2.61 -0.29
N GLY A 98 -5.19 2.87 0.92
CA GLY A 98 -5.75 1.90 1.87
C GLY A 98 -7.13 2.37 2.33
N ILE A 99 -7.87 1.50 3.01
CA ILE A 99 -9.23 1.79 3.49
C ILE A 99 -9.38 1.46 4.97
N ILE A 100 -10.44 1.97 5.58
CA ILE A 100 -10.92 1.57 6.91
C ILE A 100 -12.38 1.14 6.72
N GLU A 101 -12.72 -0.08 7.12
CA GLU A 101 -14.10 -0.52 7.14
C GLU A 101 -14.77 -0.03 8.42
N LEU A 102 -15.83 0.76 8.26
CA LEU A 102 -16.59 1.29 9.39
C LEU A 102 -17.56 0.23 9.90
N ALA A 103 -17.68 0.12 11.22
CA ALA A 103 -18.61 -0.82 11.85
C ALA A 103 -20.08 -0.40 11.69
N ALA A 104 -20.33 0.90 11.50
CA ALA A 104 -21.64 1.49 11.30
C ALA A 104 -21.53 2.65 10.29
N PRO A 105 -22.61 2.91 9.52
CA PRO A 105 -22.66 4.03 8.57
C PRO A 105 -22.66 5.39 9.25
#